data_AF-A0A935NVM2-F1
#
_entry.id   AF-A0A935NVM2-F1
#
_cell.length_a   1.000
_cell.length_b   1.000
_cell.length_c   1.000
_cell.angle_alpha   90.00
_cell.angle_beta   90.00
_cell.angle_gamma   90.00
#
_symmetry.space_group_name_H-M   'P 1'
#
loop_
_entity.id
_entity.type
_entity.pdbx_description
1 polymer ?
#
loop_
_entity_poly.entity_id
_entity_poly.type
_entity_poly.pdbx_seq_one_letter_code
_entity_poly.pdbx_strand_id
1 'polypeptide(L)'
;MPVVFTPPDVLTDDVAHLHLSHPVTQRLLSRLLAQGFSARDLSRVTALHADVPRPAVLALGRLSLFGASAARLHDELLALAAWWDEDRHGAKLRPLPDKDTATLRSALESCLHERAPRLLPAAISKTLTAAAPADFAALWPALREEAEAEEDRAGKMLSARALAESQAMRALLASQDKAITAELTARQQLPCRSTRTRASAPPTRPTPAP
;
A
#
# COMPACT_ATOMS: atom_id res chain seq x y z
N MET A 1 -16.27 19.82 -15.46
CA MET A 1 -15.21 19.39 -16.40
C MET A 1 -15.74 18.20 -17.20
N PRO A 2 -15.89 18.32 -18.53
CA PRO A 2 -16.14 17.16 -19.38
C PRO A 2 -14.97 16.18 -19.32
N VAL A 3 -15.28 14.89 -19.35
CA VAL A 3 -14.30 13.79 -19.27
C VAL A 3 -14.15 13.16 -20.64
N VAL A 4 -12.92 13.02 -21.12
CA VAL A 4 -12.60 12.35 -22.39
C VAL A 4 -11.64 11.20 -22.16
N PHE A 5 -11.75 10.13 -22.95
CA PHE A 5 -10.87 8.95 -22.86
C PHE A 5 -9.78 8.96 -23.95
N THR A 6 -10.04 9.66 -25.06
CA THR A 6 -9.09 9.87 -26.15
C THR A 6 -8.14 11.01 -25.76
N PRO A 7 -6.83 10.89 -26.03
CA PRO A 7 -5.88 11.96 -25.75
C PRO A 7 -6.28 13.22 -26.54
N PRO A 8 -6.43 14.38 -25.87
CA PRO A 8 -6.65 15.64 -26.56
C PRO A 8 -5.36 16.09 -27.26
N ASP A 9 -5.51 16.79 -28.38
CA ASP A 9 -4.36 17.33 -29.14
C ASP A 9 -3.57 18.39 -28.35
N VAL A 10 -4.23 19.03 -27.37
CA VAL A 10 -3.64 20.05 -26.49
C VAL A 10 -4.09 19.81 -25.05
N LEU A 11 -3.14 19.86 -24.10
CA LEU A 11 -3.43 19.83 -22.67
C LEU A 11 -3.96 21.21 -22.23
N THR A 12 -5.26 21.28 -21.97
CA THR A 12 -5.95 22.47 -21.45
C THR A 12 -6.71 22.12 -20.18
N ASP A 13 -6.93 23.08 -19.29
CA ASP A 13 -7.73 22.88 -18.08
C ASP A 13 -9.23 22.72 -18.36
N ASP A 14 -9.70 22.87 -19.60
CA ASP A 14 -11.12 22.79 -19.97
C ASP A 14 -11.68 21.36 -20.02
N VAL A 15 -10.81 20.35 -20.09
CA VAL A 15 -11.20 18.94 -20.29
C VAL A 15 -10.30 18.02 -19.45
N ALA A 16 -10.91 17.07 -18.75
CA ALA A 16 -10.17 16.05 -18.01
C ALA A 16 -9.95 14.80 -18.87
N HIS A 17 -8.70 14.54 -19.27
CA HIS A 17 -8.34 13.29 -19.96
C HIS A 17 -8.20 12.14 -18.95
N LEU A 18 -9.11 11.17 -19.02
CA LEU A 18 -9.13 10.02 -18.14
C LEU A 18 -8.39 8.85 -18.77
N HIS A 19 -7.19 8.54 -18.25
CA HIS A 19 -6.40 7.36 -18.57
C HIS A 19 -6.21 6.48 -17.33
N LEU A 20 -5.61 5.30 -17.49
CA LEU A 20 -5.42 4.35 -16.37
C LEU A 20 -4.61 4.96 -15.22
N SER A 21 -3.57 5.74 -15.53
CA SER A 21 -2.75 6.42 -14.53
C SER A 21 -3.34 7.73 -14.00
N HIS A 22 -4.52 8.15 -14.46
CA HIS A 22 -5.15 9.37 -14.00
C HIS A 22 -5.57 9.22 -12.51
N PRO A 23 -5.40 10.26 -11.65
CA PRO A 23 -5.66 10.14 -10.22
C PRO A 23 -7.07 9.66 -9.86
N VAL A 24 -8.09 10.10 -10.62
CA VAL A 24 -9.47 9.64 -10.43
C VAL A 24 -9.61 8.14 -10.73
N THR A 25 -9.01 7.65 -11.82
CA THR A 25 -9.03 6.24 -12.19
C THR A 25 -8.30 5.39 -11.16
N GLN A 26 -7.12 5.83 -10.72
CA GLN A 26 -6.34 5.14 -9.68
C GLN A 26 -7.08 5.08 -8.35
N ARG A 27 -7.79 6.15 -7.96
CA ARG A 27 -8.65 6.16 -6.76
C ARG A 27 -9.82 5.21 -6.87
N LEU A 28 -10.49 5.18 -8.03
CA LEU A 28 -11.61 4.26 -8.28
C LEU A 28 -11.15 2.80 -8.29
N LEU A 29 -10.04 2.49 -8.98
CA LEU A 29 -9.45 1.14 -9.00
C LEU A 29 -8.99 0.71 -7.61
N SER A 30 -8.31 1.58 -6.86
CA SER A 30 -7.91 1.29 -5.47
C SER A 30 -9.12 0.98 -4.58
N ARG A 31 -10.19 1.76 -4.71
CA ARG A 31 -11.44 1.52 -3.97
C ARG A 31 -12.12 0.22 -4.39
N LEU A 32 -12.17 -0.09 -5.68
CA LEU A 32 -12.80 -1.29 -6.21
C LEU A 32 -12.01 -2.55 -5.83
N LEU A 33 -10.67 -2.48 -5.83
CA LEU A 33 -9.80 -3.53 -5.32
C LEU A 33 -9.97 -3.72 -3.82
N ALA A 34 -9.97 -2.64 -3.03
CA ALA A 34 -10.22 -2.71 -1.59
C ALA A 34 -11.58 -3.35 -1.25
N GLN A 35 -12.63 -3.00 -2.01
CA GLN A 35 -13.97 -3.59 -1.87
C GLN A 35 -14.05 -5.04 -2.37
N GLY A 36 -13.32 -5.38 -3.43
CA GLY A 36 -13.22 -6.75 -3.95
C GLY A 36 -12.60 -7.73 -2.95
N PHE A 37 -11.71 -7.26 -2.08
CA PHE A 37 -11.20 -8.05 -0.94
C PHE A 37 -12.18 -8.11 0.25
N SER A 38 -13.15 -7.19 0.32
CA SER A 38 -14.19 -7.17 1.36
C SER A 38 -15.38 -8.07 1.02
N ALA A 39 -15.58 -8.40 -0.26
CA ALA A 39 -16.52 -9.42 -0.70
C ALA A 39 -16.06 -10.79 -0.21
N ARG A 40 -16.58 -11.18 0.95
CA ARG A 40 -16.38 -12.46 1.65
C ARG A 40 -16.68 -13.64 0.72
N ASP A 41 -15.69 -14.18 0.00
CA ASP A 41 -15.89 -15.46 -0.69
C ASP A 41 -14.63 -16.23 -1.13
N LEU A 42 -13.46 -15.91 -0.57
CA LEU A 42 -12.24 -16.68 -0.84
C LEU A 42 -11.71 -17.37 0.42
N SER A 43 -12.60 -18.04 1.17
CA SER A 43 -12.18 -19.07 2.12
C SER A 43 -11.73 -20.30 1.32
N ARG A 44 -10.46 -20.31 0.93
CA ARG A 44 -9.84 -21.49 0.32
C ARG A 44 -9.30 -22.39 1.42
N VAL A 45 -9.75 -23.63 1.42
CA VAL A 45 -9.20 -24.69 2.25
C VAL A 45 -8.31 -25.54 1.35
N THR A 46 -7.05 -25.67 1.73
CA THR A 46 -6.10 -26.54 1.06
C THR A 46 -5.59 -27.54 2.07
N ALA A 47 -5.60 -28.82 1.71
CA ALA A 47 -4.92 -29.86 2.45
C ALA A 47 -3.65 -30.24 1.68
N LEU A 48 -2.54 -30.36 2.39
CA LEU A 48 -1.27 -30.80 1.83
C LEU A 48 -0.53 -31.69 2.84
N HIS A 49 0.36 -32.51 2.32
CA HIS A 49 1.24 -33.32 3.16
C HIS A 49 2.50 -32.51 3.48
N ALA A 50 2.74 -32.25 4.76
CA ALA A 50 3.95 -31.58 5.26
C ALA A 50 4.71 -32.51 6.21
N ASP A 51 6.03 -32.31 6.33
CA ASP A 51 6.86 -33.02 7.31
C ASP A 51 6.76 -32.32 8.67
N VAL A 52 5.67 -32.61 9.38
CA VAL A 52 5.34 -32.03 10.69
C VAL A 52 5.06 -33.15 11.70
N PRO A 53 5.36 -32.95 12.99
CA PRO A 53 5.28 -34.01 13.99
C PRO A 53 3.86 -34.54 14.26
N ARG A 54 2.84 -33.72 13.97
CA ARG A 54 1.43 -34.05 14.13
C ARG A 54 0.60 -33.29 13.09
N PRO A 55 -0.53 -33.85 12.60
CA PRO A 55 -1.48 -33.08 11.82
C PRO A 55 -1.91 -31.80 12.53
N ALA A 56 -1.95 -30.72 11.77
CA ALA A 56 -2.28 -29.41 12.26
C ALA A 56 -3.12 -28.67 11.22
N VAL A 57 -3.92 -27.73 11.71
CA VAL A 57 -4.59 -26.73 10.88
C VAL A 57 -3.88 -25.40 11.06
N LEU A 58 -3.68 -24.69 9.95
CA LEU A 58 -3.11 -23.35 9.93
C LEU A 58 -4.15 -22.40 9.32
N ALA A 59 -4.75 -21.56 10.16
CA ALA A 59 -5.63 -20.49 9.73
C ALA A 59 -4.78 -19.28 9.30
N LEU A 60 -5.00 -18.81 8.08
CA LEU A 60 -4.35 -17.62 7.53
C LEU A 60 -5.36 -16.50 7.40
N GLY A 61 -5.05 -15.36 8.00
CA GLY A 61 -5.80 -14.12 7.89
C GLY A 61 -4.99 -13.06 7.17
N ARG A 62 -5.63 -12.15 6.45
CA ARG A 62 -4.99 -10.96 5.89
C ARG A 62 -5.57 -9.74 6.58
N LEU A 63 -4.71 -8.99 7.27
CA LEU A 63 -5.03 -7.67 7.81
C LEU A 63 -4.62 -6.63 6.77
N SER A 64 -5.52 -5.74 6.42
CA SER A 64 -5.28 -4.64 5.48
C SER A 64 -5.81 -3.34 6.07
N LEU A 65 -4.93 -2.38 6.34
CA LEU A 65 -5.30 -1.07 6.84
C LEU A 65 -5.32 -0.05 5.72
N PHE A 66 -6.34 0.79 5.71
CA PHE A 66 -6.55 1.80 4.67
C PHE A 66 -6.67 3.20 5.28
N GLY A 67 -6.07 4.17 4.62
CA GLY A 67 -6.12 5.59 4.96
C GLY A 67 -7.12 6.35 4.11
N ALA A 68 -6.99 7.69 4.13
CA ALA A 68 -7.80 8.57 3.33
C ALA A 68 -7.77 8.20 1.84
N SER A 69 -8.91 8.36 1.16
CA SER A 69 -9.09 7.96 -0.25
C SER A 69 -8.81 6.48 -0.56
N ALA A 70 -8.98 5.58 0.42
CA ALA A 70 -8.72 4.15 0.29
C ALA A 70 -7.26 3.82 -0.09
N ALA A 71 -6.32 4.70 0.28
CA ALA A 71 -4.91 4.41 0.16
C ALA A 71 -4.56 3.25 1.11
N ARG A 72 -3.99 2.17 0.59
CA ARG A 72 -3.54 1.05 1.42
C ARG A 72 -2.29 1.47 2.19
N LEU A 73 -2.37 1.41 3.52
CA LEU A 73 -1.30 1.86 4.43
C LEU A 73 -0.46 0.69 4.96
N HIS A 74 -1.11 -0.43 5.27
CA HIS A 74 -0.47 -1.62 5.83
C HIS A 74 -1.18 -2.87 5.32
N ASP A 75 -0.40 -3.92 5.11
CA ASP A 75 -0.88 -5.25 4.74
C ASP A 75 -0.03 -6.28 5.49
N GLU A 76 -0.68 -7.21 6.15
CA GLU A 76 -0.02 -8.27 6.90
C GLU A 76 -0.77 -9.59 6.80
N LEU A 77 0.00 -10.68 6.72
CA LEU A 77 -0.54 -12.04 6.78
C LEU A 77 -0.38 -12.56 8.20
N LEU A 78 -1.51 -12.74 8.87
CA LEU A 78 -1.61 -13.33 10.20
C LEU A 78 -1.75 -14.84 10.06
N ALA A 79 -1.12 -15.58 10.98
CA ALA A 79 -1.18 -17.03 11.01
C ALA A 79 -1.51 -17.50 12.42
N LEU A 80 -2.41 -18.48 12.52
CA LEU A 80 -2.76 -19.13 13.77
C LEU A 80 -2.83 -20.63 13.54
N ALA A 81 -2.12 -21.41 14.35
CA ALA A 81 -2.12 -22.87 14.23
C ALA A 81 -2.90 -23.55 15.36
N ALA A 82 -3.41 -24.76 15.09
CA ALA A 82 -3.96 -25.66 16.09
C ALA A 82 -3.62 -27.12 15.74
N TRP A 83 -3.36 -27.97 16.74
CA TRP A 83 -3.28 -29.41 16.50
C TRP A 83 -4.63 -29.96 16.07
N TRP A 84 -4.62 -30.89 15.11
CA TRP A 84 -5.83 -31.45 14.52
C TRP A 84 -5.83 -32.98 14.63
N ASP A 85 -6.96 -33.55 15.00
CA ASP A 85 -7.28 -34.97 14.85
C ASP A 85 -8.81 -35.15 14.72
N GLU A 86 -9.27 -36.36 14.35
CA GLU A 86 -10.70 -36.63 14.14
C GLU A 86 -11.56 -36.46 15.42
N ASP A 87 -10.95 -36.53 16.61
CA ASP A 87 -11.65 -36.33 17.89
C ASP A 87 -11.56 -34.88 18.39
N ARG A 88 -10.56 -34.12 17.94
CA ARG A 88 -10.21 -32.73 18.27
C ARG A 88 -10.17 -31.88 17.00
N HIS A 89 -11.37 -31.63 16.49
CA HIS A 89 -11.64 -30.65 15.45
C HIS A 89 -12.84 -29.77 15.84
N GLY A 90 -13.14 -28.75 15.06
CA GLY A 90 -14.19 -27.77 15.32
C GLY A 90 -13.97 -27.05 16.65
N ALA A 91 -15.02 -26.96 17.47
CA ALA A 91 -15.00 -26.24 18.75
C ALA A 91 -13.95 -26.74 19.77
N LYS A 92 -13.32 -27.91 19.53
CA LYS A 92 -12.26 -28.47 20.37
C LYS A 92 -10.86 -28.00 19.96
N LEU A 93 -10.71 -27.29 18.84
CA LEU A 93 -9.44 -26.73 18.43
C LEU A 93 -8.95 -25.70 19.44
N ARG A 94 -7.64 -25.74 19.70
CA ARG A 94 -6.96 -24.82 20.61
C ARG A 94 -5.78 -24.17 19.88
N PRO A 95 -5.73 -22.83 19.83
CA PRO A 95 -4.59 -22.11 19.28
C PRO A 95 -3.28 -22.55 19.94
N LEU A 96 -2.24 -22.71 19.14
CA LEU A 96 -0.88 -22.98 19.60
C LEU A 96 -0.14 -21.67 19.92
N PRO A 97 0.89 -21.72 20.76
CA PRO A 97 1.79 -20.59 20.96
C PRO A 97 2.46 -20.14 19.66
N ASP A 98 2.84 -18.86 19.59
CA ASP A 98 3.43 -18.23 18.41
C ASP A 98 4.63 -18.98 17.83
N LYS A 99 5.47 -19.55 18.70
CA LYS A 99 6.65 -20.33 18.28
C LYS A 99 6.26 -21.57 17.46
N ASP A 100 5.22 -22.28 17.89
CA ASP A 100 4.76 -23.49 17.21
C ASP A 100 4.02 -23.12 15.93
N THR A 101 3.22 -22.05 15.96
CA THR A 101 2.59 -21.46 14.78
C THR A 101 3.62 -21.03 13.73
N ALA A 102 4.71 -20.38 14.15
CA ALA A 102 5.80 -19.98 13.28
C ALA A 102 6.50 -21.19 12.65
N THR A 103 6.71 -22.26 13.42
CA THR A 103 7.30 -23.51 12.93
C THR A 103 6.43 -24.15 11.85
N LEU A 104 5.11 -24.22 12.08
CA LEU A 104 4.15 -24.77 11.11
C LEU A 104 4.03 -23.88 9.86
N ARG A 105 4.11 -22.56 10.01
CA ARG A 105 4.17 -21.63 8.88
C ARG A 105 5.42 -21.88 8.03
N SER A 106 6.60 -22.02 8.64
CA SER A 106 7.83 -22.35 7.92
C SER A 106 7.75 -23.70 7.20
N ALA A 107 7.08 -24.68 7.80
CA ALA A 107 6.82 -25.97 7.16
C ALA A 107 5.91 -25.82 5.93
N LEU A 108 4.83 -25.04 6.03
CA LEU A 108 3.97 -24.70 4.88
C LEU A 108 4.78 -24.03 3.76
N GLU A 109 5.56 -23.01 4.10
CA GLU A 109 6.40 -22.29 3.13
C GLU A 109 7.38 -23.23 2.44
N SER A 110 7.98 -24.17 3.18
CA SER A 110 8.87 -25.19 2.62
C SER A 110 8.12 -26.09 1.63
N CYS A 111 6.92 -26.56 1.98
CA CYS A 111 6.09 -27.37 1.08
C CYS A 111 5.69 -26.61 -0.20
N LEU A 112 5.46 -25.30 -0.11
CA LEU A 112 5.14 -24.48 -1.29
C LEU A 112 6.34 -24.30 -2.23
N HIS A 113 7.57 -24.43 -1.73
CA HIS A 113 8.79 -24.42 -2.55
C HIS A 113 9.08 -25.77 -3.22
N GLU A 114 8.44 -26.86 -2.78
CA GLU A 114 8.64 -28.16 -3.40
C GLU A 114 8.08 -28.19 -4.83
N ARG A 115 8.91 -28.59 -5.80
CA ARG A 115 8.56 -28.62 -7.23
C ARG A 115 7.49 -29.66 -7.57
N ALA A 116 7.30 -30.66 -6.71
CA ALA A 116 6.31 -31.72 -6.85
C ALA A 116 5.64 -31.97 -5.48
N PRO A 117 4.45 -31.39 -5.22
CA PRO A 117 3.79 -31.56 -3.94
C PRO A 117 3.36 -33.01 -3.74
N ARG A 118 3.57 -33.52 -2.52
CA ARG A 118 3.07 -34.83 -2.14
C ARG A 118 1.54 -34.78 -2.08
N LEU A 119 0.91 -35.56 -2.96
CA LEU A 119 -0.55 -35.63 -3.03
C LEU A 119 -1.11 -36.39 -1.83
N LEU A 120 -2.17 -35.86 -1.24
CA LEU A 120 -2.94 -36.56 -0.22
C LEU A 120 -3.89 -37.59 -0.85
N PRO A 121 -4.08 -38.77 -0.24
CA PRO A 121 -5.14 -39.68 -0.63
C PRO A 121 -6.51 -39.00 -0.65
N ALA A 122 -7.34 -39.32 -1.66
CA ALA A 122 -8.64 -38.67 -1.88
C ALA A 122 -9.60 -38.78 -0.67
N ALA A 123 -9.56 -39.92 0.05
CA ALA A 123 -10.37 -40.12 1.25
C ALA A 123 -10.02 -39.11 2.35
N ILE A 124 -8.72 -38.90 2.60
CA ILE A 124 -8.23 -37.96 3.62
C ILE A 124 -8.57 -36.53 3.20
N SER A 125 -8.35 -36.18 1.93
CA SER A 125 -8.72 -34.86 1.41
C SER A 125 -10.22 -34.57 1.63
N LYS A 126 -11.09 -35.55 1.37
CA LYS A 126 -12.53 -35.39 1.57
C LYS A 126 -12.91 -35.15 3.04
N THR A 127 -12.30 -35.90 3.96
CA THR A 127 -12.52 -35.72 5.41
C THR A 127 -12.09 -34.32 5.86
N LEU A 128 -10.89 -33.88 5.47
CA LEU A 128 -10.36 -32.56 5.84
C LEU A 128 -11.21 -31.43 5.25
N THR A 129 -11.61 -31.53 3.99
CA THR A 129 -12.49 -30.53 3.36
C THR A 129 -13.86 -30.45 4.03
N ALA A 130 -14.40 -31.58 4.50
CA ALA A 130 -15.68 -31.60 5.21
C ALA A 130 -15.60 -30.96 6.62
N ALA A 131 -14.49 -31.14 7.34
CA ALA A 131 -14.29 -30.56 8.66
C ALA A 131 -13.96 -29.06 8.64
N ALA A 132 -13.34 -28.59 7.55
CA ALA A 132 -12.76 -27.26 7.48
C ALA A 132 -13.69 -26.07 7.79
N PRO A 133 -14.99 -26.05 7.42
CA PRO A 133 -15.88 -24.96 7.82
C PRO A 133 -16.05 -24.85 9.34
N ALA A 134 -16.15 -25.98 10.04
CA ALA A 134 -16.27 -26.02 11.50
C ALA A 134 -14.95 -25.62 12.16
N ASP A 135 -13.83 -26.08 11.61
CA ASP A 135 -12.48 -25.73 12.09
C ASP A 135 -12.21 -24.23 11.94
N PHE A 136 -12.52 -23.68 10.78
CA PHE A 136 -12.43 -22.24 10.53
C PHE A 136 -13.30 -21.44 11.50
N ALA A 137 -14.57 -21.84 11.69
CA ALA A 137 -15.46 -21.16 12.62
C ALA A 137 -14.94 -21.18 14.07
N ALA A 138 -14.24 -22.24 14.47
CA ALA A 138 -13.66 -22.35 15.81
C ALA A 138 -12.40 -21.51 16.00
N LEU A 139 -11.55 -21.38 14.97
CA LEU A 139 -10.32 -20.59 15.04
C LEU A 139 -10.54 -19.09 14.78
N TRP A 140 -11.62 -18.75 14.08
CA TRP A 140 -11.91 -17.38 13.67
C TRP A 140 -11.94 -16.35 14.82
N PRO A 141 -12.53 -16.62 16.00
CA PRO A 141 -12.50 -15.67 17.10
C PRO A 141 -11.08 -15.32 17.56
N ALA A 142 -10.21 -16.32 17.70
CA ALA A 142 -8.82 -16.10 18.13
C ALA A 142 -8.00 -15.39 17.04
N LEU A 143 -8.21 -15.72 15.77
CA LEU A 143 -7.57 -15.01 14.66
C LEU A 143 -8.01 -13.54 14.58
N ARG A 144 -9.27 -13.24 14.90
CA ARG A 144 -9.78 -11.87 14.96
C ARG A 144 -9.16 -11.10 16.13
N GLU A 145 -9.07 -11.70 17.30
CA GLU A 145 -8.42 -11.08 18.47
C GLU A 145 -6.96 -10.71 18.15
N GLU A 146 -6.21 -11.61 17.51
CA GLU A 146 -4.86 -11.31 17.03
C GLU A 146 -4.84 -10.16 16.00
N ALA A 147 -5.80 -10.15 15.07
CA ALA A 147 -5.91 -9.10 14.07
C ALA A 147 -6.24 -7.73 14.68
N GLU A 148 -7.09 -7.68 15.70
CA GLU A 148 -7.41 -6.44 16.44
C GLU A 148 -6.18 -5.93 17.20
N ALA A 149 -5.42 -6.82 17.83
CA ALA A 149 -4.18 -6.46 18.51
C ALA A 149 -3.11 -5.91 17.54
N GLU A 150 -2.97 -6.51 16.35
CA GLU A 150 -2.04 -6.05 15.32
C GLU A 150 -2.53 -4.76 14.64
N GLU A 151 -3.84 -4.59 14.44
CA GLU A 151 -4.43 -3.33 13.97
C GLU A 151 -4.07 -2.17 14.90
N ASP A 152 -4.23 -2.35 16.21
CA ASP A 152 -3.87 -1.35 17.22
C ASP A 152 -2.37 -1.02 17.19
N ARG A 153 -1.51 -2.04 17.03
CA ARG A 153 -0.06 -1.87 16.95
C ARG A 153 0.34 -1.11 15.70
N ALA A 154 -0.10 -1.57 14.53
CA ALA A 154 0.18 -0.96 13.25
C ALA A 154 -0.39 0.46 13.18
N GLY A 155 -1.59 0.71 13.73
CA GLY A 155 -2.21 2.02 13.79
C GLY A 155 -1.38 3.04 14.57
N LYS A 156 -0.82 2.64 15.72
CA LYS A 156 0.11 3.48 16.51
C LYS A 156 1.39 3.80 15.73
N MET A 157 1.97 2.80 15.06
CA MET A 157 3.19 2.98 14.26
C MET A 157 2.96 3.89 13.05
N LEU A 158 1.85 3.70 12.33
CA LEU A 158 1.45 4.54 11.21
C LEU A 158 1.22 5.99 11.65
N SER A 159 0.59 6.21 12.81
CA SER A 159 0.37 7.55 13.37
C SER A 159 1.68 8.25 13.73
N ALA A 160 2.59 7.53 14.39
CA ALA A 160 3.92 8.05 14.72
C ALA A 160 4.71 8.41 13.46
N ARG A 161 4.67 7.54 12.45
CA ARG A 161 5.31 7.77 11.15
C ARG A 161 4.72 8.98 10.42
N ALA A 162 3.40 9.10 10.37
CA ALA A 162 2.72 10.24 9.75
C ALA A 162 3.13 11.58 10.41
N LEU A 163 3.22 11.60 11.74
CA LEU A 163 3.68 12.79 12.46
C LEU A 163 5.12 13.15 12.07
N ALA A 164 6.03 12.19 12.13
CA ALA A 164 7.44 12.39 11.79
C ALA A 164 7.62 12.87 10.34
N GLU A 165 6.96 12.22 9.38
CA GLU A 165 7.01 12.61 7.97
C GLU A 165 6.42 14.01 7.74
N SER A 166 5.31 14.36 8.40
CA SER A 166 4.72 15.69 8.27
C SER A 166 5.62 16.80 8.81
N GLN A 167 6.34 16.55 9.91
CA GLN A 167 7.29 17.50 10.49
C GLN A 167 8.51 17.68 9.58
N ALA A 168 9.06 16.58 9.07
CA ALA A 168 10.17 16.60 8.12
C ALA A 168 9.78 17.38 6.84
N MET A 169 8.58 17.15 6.31
CA MET A 169 8.08 17.87 5.13
C MET A 169 7.94 19.37 5.39
N ARG A 170 7.38 19.77 6.54
CA ARG A 170 7.28 21.19 6.92
C ARG A 170 8.66 21.84 7.02
N ALA A 171 9.62 21.16 7.63
CA ALA A 171 10.99 21.66 7.75
C ALA A 171 11.65 21.84 6.37
N LEU A 172 11.47 20.88 5.47
CA LEU A 172 11.97 20.96 4.10
C LEU A 172 11.37 22.15 3.34
N LEU A 173 10.05 22.31 3.37
CA LEU A 173 9.36 23.41 2.71
C LEU A 173 9.80 24.78 3.26
N ALA A 174 9.94 24.91 4.57
CA ALA A 174 10.43 26.14 5.19
C ALA A 174 11.89 26.47 4.81
N SER A 175 12.73 25.44 4.64
CA SER A 175 14.11 25.62 4.16
C SER A 175 14.14 26.04 2.69
N GLN A 176 13.31 25.43 1.85
CA GLN A 176 13.19 25.77 0.43
C GLN A 176 12.66 27.19 0.23
N ASP A 177 11.63 27.59 0.97
CA ASP A 177 11.07 28.94 0.93
C ASP A 177 12.12 30.02 1.27
N LYS A 178 12.90 29.79 2.33
CA LYS A 178 14.03 30.67 2.68
C LYS A 178 15.09 30.74 1.59
N ALA A 179 15.46 29.61 1.01
CA ALA A 179 16.46 29.55 -0.05
C ALA A 179 16.00 30.27 -1.32
N ILE A 180 14.74 30.06 -1.72
CA ILE A 180 14.11 30.75 -2.86
C ILE A 180 14.07 32.26 -2.61
N THR A 181 13.64 32.68 -1.42
CA THR A 181 13.56 34.11 -1.06
C THR A 181 14.94 34.77 -1.07
N ALA A 182 15.97 34.09 -0.56
CA ALA A 182 17.35 34.59 -0.58
C ALA A 182 17.86 34.75 -2.02
N GLU A 183 17.64 33.76 -2.88
CA GLU A 183 18.04 33.80 -4.29
C GLU A 183 17.30 34.90 -5.06
N LEU A 184 15.99 35.06 -4.85
CA LEU A 184 15.20 36.14 -5.45
C LEU A 184 15.70 37.52 -5.02
N THR A 185 16.02 37.69 -3.74
CA THR A 185 16.57 38.94 -3.21
C THR A 185 17.94 39.25 -3.81
N ALA A 186 18.83 38.25 -3.89
CA ALA A 186 20.15 38.40 -4.50
C ALA A 186 20.06 38.83 -5.97
N ARG A 187 19.12 38.24 -6.73
CA ARG A 187 18.87 38.61 -8.14
C ARG A 187 18.26 40.00 -8.31
N GLN A 188 17.43 40.46 -7.38
CA GLN A 188 16.90 41.82 -7.39
C GLN A 188 17.97 42.88 -7.06
N GLN A 189 18.97 42.51 -6.25
CA GLN A 189 20.09 43.40 -5.88
C GLN A 189 21.20 43.46 -6.92
N LEU A 190 21.22 42.56 -7.91
CA LEU A 190 22.05 42.71 -9.10
C LEU A 190 21.47 43.88 -9.92
N PRO A 191 22.19 45.01 -10.07
CA PRO A 191 21.70 46.08 -10.93
C PRO A 191 21.59 45.50 -12.33
N CYS A 192 20.37 45.47 -12.88
CA CYS A 192 20.16 45.29 -14.31
C CYS A 192 20.98 46.37 -15.02
N ARG A 193 22.23 46.04 -15.40
CA ARG A 193 23.03 46.86 -16.30
C ARG A 193 22.32 46.80 -17.65
N SER A 194 21.36 47.71 -17.84
CA SER A 194 20.94 48.13 -19.16
C SER A 194 22.13 48.84 -19.81
N THR A 195 23.02 48.05 -20.40
CA THR A 195 24.12 48.59 -21.20
C THR A 195 23.55 49.20 -22.48
N ARG A 196 23.49 50.55 -22.47
CA ARG A 196 23.81 51.49 -23.55
C ARG A 196 22.87 51.48 -24.79
N THR A 197 22.54 52.60 -25.42
CA THR A 197 23.42 53.72 -25.78
C THR A 197 22.60 55.00 -25.98
N ARG A 198 22.98 56.09 -25.31
CA ARG A 198 22.44 57.42 -25.58
C ARG A 198 23.14 57.95 -26.84
N ALA A 199 22.42 57.99 -27.96
CA ALA A 199 22.93 58.58 -29.20
C ALA A 199 23.27 60.06 -28.96
N SER A 200 24.53 60.42 -29.15
CA SER A 200 24.98 61.81 -29.18
C SER A 200 24.45 62.48 -30.45
N ALA A 201 23.69 63.55 -30.29
CA ALA A 201 23.28 64.42 -31.40
C ALA A 201 24.51 65.09 -32.06
N PRO A 202 24.52 65.29 -33.39
CA PRO A 202 25.65 65.92 -34.08
C PRO A 202 25.64 67.45 -33.89
N PRO A 203 26.81 68.12 -33.94
CA PRO A 203 26.88 69.56 -33.81
C PRO A 203 26.41 70.27 -35.09
N THR A 204 25.58 71.30 -34.89
CA THR A 204 25.12 72.30 -35.87
C THR A 204 26.31 73.02 -36.52
N ARG A 205 26.35 73.05 -37.86
CA ARG A 205 27.24 73.95 -38.63
C ARG A 205 26.62 75.36 -38.73
N PRO A 206 27.42 76.44 -38.66
CA PRO A 206 26.96 77.76 -39.03
C PRO A 206 27.09 77.99 -40.54
N THR A 207 26.07 78.62 -41.11
CA THR A 207 26.02 79.18 -42.45
C THR A 207 26.94 80.41 -42.55
N PRO A 208 27.55 80.67 -43.73
CA PRO A 208 27.62 82.03 -44.21
C PRO A 208 27.05 82.16 -45.63
N ALA A 209 26.28 83.24 -45.82
CA ALA A 209 25.78 83.76 -47.08
C ALA A 209 26.93 84.45 -47.87
N PRO A 210 26.76 85.00 -49.10
CA PRO A 210 25.56 85.62 -49.68
C PRO A 210 24.78 84.77 -50.70
#